data_AF-A0A4S1CAI4-F1
#
_entry.id   AF-A0A4S1CAI4-F1
#
_cell.length_a   1.000
_cell.length_b   1.000
_cell.length_c   1.000
_cell.angle_alpha   90.00
_cell.angle_beta   90.00
_cell.angle_gamma   90.00
#
_symmetry.space_group_name_H-M   'P 1'
#
loop_
_entity.id
_entity.type
_entity.pdbx_description
1 polymer ?
#
loop_
_entity_poly.entity_id
_entity_poly.type
_entity_poly.pdbx_seq_one_letter_code
_entity_poly.pdbx_strand_id
1 'polypeptide(L)'
;MGNGWHGKVLRVNLTDKSCTVEPLNMEWAAAFIGGRGLASKYLTSEVDATVDPFSSENKMILATGPLTGTYGAANGRYMVVTKSPLTGTIACSNSGGYFPCELKYAGYDLVIIEGKAESPVYLKIKNGEAELADAGHLWGKTTAETEDAIRAEFHGDAKVACIGPAGESLVRYACIVNDKHRAAGRSGVGAVMGSKNLKAVAVRGTGGVATADNAAFRAAARDTLKMLRQHPVTSEGLPALGTAVLVNIINQSGALPTRNSQCGTFDKAEDISGERLAQTFLKRNKGCMGCVIACGRVTRLTDPRFSGAGEGPEYETLWSLGAACGVSDLAAIVQANYLCDEYGMDTITMGSTVACAMELYERGLLGDADTGMPLKFGDADAMVRLVEMTGKGEGFGVRAGLGSYRLAESCGAPELSMSVKKQEFPAYDGRAIQGMGLEYATSNRGACHVRGYLVSPEILGVPEKLDPEAVAGKAVWAKAFQDVTAVVDSAGVCLFTTFGIGIPQVTRLFNAATGYGYSDEQMMEIGDRIYTLERLFNLKAGIDPSQDTLPKRILEEPLPDGPLKGAVSHLPEMLAEYYDVRGWEKGIPTAAKVKSLGLA
;
A
#
# COMPACT_ATOMS: atom_id res chain seq x y z
N MET A 1 -15.56 27.07 9.31
CA MET A 1 -14.41 26.41 8.66
C MET A 1 -14.12 25.14 9.44
N GLY A 2 -13.86 24.02 8.78
CA GLY A 2 -13.38 22.83 9.46
C GLY A 2 -11.99 23.13 10.05
N ASN A 3 -11.71 22.65 11.24
CA ASN A 3 -10.34 22.58 11.75
C ASN A 3 -9.81 21.18 11.44
N GLY A 4 -8.57 21.06 10.98
CA GLY A 4 -8.02 19.84 10.37
C GLY A 4 -8.54 19.56 8.96
N TRP A 5 -9.86 19.61 8.74
CA TRP A 5 -10.47 19.55 7.41
C TRP A 5 -10.59 20.92 6.78
N HIS A 6 -10.52 21.00 5.45
CA HIS A 6 -10.93 22.21 4.73
C HIS A 6 -12.45 22.28 4.54
N GLY A 7 -13.14 21.14 4.62
CA GLY A 7 -14.56 20.99 4.37
C GLY A 7 -14.91 21.00 2.88
N LYS A 8 -13.99 20.55 2.00
CA LYS A 8 -14.16 20.62 0.55
C LYS A 8 -13.79 19.32 -0.17
N VAL A 9 -14.66 18.92 -1.10
CA VAL A 9 -14.43 17.84 -2.06
C VAL A 9 -14.33 18.45 -3.46
N LEU A 10 -13.28 18.10 -4.20
CA LEU A 10 -13.19 18.38 -5.62
C LEU A 10 -13.75 17.17 -6.39
N ARG A 11 -14.84 17.34 -7.12
CA ARG A 11 -15.43 16.32 -7.99
C ARG A 11 -15.06 16.63 -9.43
N VAL A 12 -14.42 15.66 -10.09
CA VAL A 12 -13.92 15.78 -11.45
C VAL A 12 -14.56 14.68 -12.30
N ASN A 13 -15.37 15.08 -13.29
CA ASN A 13 -15.91 14.15 -14.27
C ASN A 13 -15.12 14.31 -15.57
N LEU A 14 -14.39 13.25 -15.93
CA LEU A 14 -13.51 13.25 -17.08
C LEU A 14 -14.26 13.17 -18.42
N THR A 15 -15.52 12.74 -18.40
CA THR A 15 -16.37 12.59 -19.59
C THR A 15 -16.87 13.95 -20.08
N ASP A 16 -17.43 14.75 -19.19
CA ASP A 16 -17.95 16.09 -19.49
C ASP A 16 -16.91 17.21 -19.22
N LYS A 17 -15.73 16.83 -18.72
CA LYS A 17 -14.59 17.69 -18.39
C LYS A 17 -14.89 18.72 -17.30
N SER A 18 -15.86 18.45 -16.42
CA SER A 18 -16.21 19.35 -15.31
C SER A 18 -15.30 19.16 -14.10
N CYS A 19 -14.99 20.28 -13.43
CA CYS A 19 -14.31 20.34 -12.13
C CYS A 19 -15.20 21.16 -11.18
N THR A 20 -15.83 20.51 -10.22
CA THR A 20 -16.79 21.16 -9.30
C THR A 20 -16.36 20.97 -7.86
N VAL A 21 -16.59 21.98 -7.03
CA VAL A 21 -16.29 21.94 -5.61
C VAL A 21 -17.59 21.83 -4.84
N GLU A 22 -17.71 20.80 -4.01
CA GLU A 22 -18.84 20.60 -3.12
C GLU A 22 -18.39 20.63 -1.65
N PRO A 23 -19.28 21.02 -0.71
CA PRO A 23 -18.97 20.93 0.70
C PRO A 23 -18.77 19.48 1.12
N LEU A 24 -17.75 19.22 1.93
CA LEU A 24 -17.55 17.91 2.55
C LEU A 24 -18.74 17.58 3.46
N ASN A 25 -19.23 16.34 3.38
CA ASN A 25 -20.22 15.87 4.34
C ASN A 25 -19.56 15.74 5.72
N MET A 26 -19.82 16.70 6.60
CA MET A 26 -19.20 16.75 7.93
C MET A 26 -19.72 15.67 8.88
N GLU A 27 -20.93 15.14 8.68
CA GLU A 27 -21.42 13.99 9.44
C GLU A 27 -20.61 12.73 9.09
N TRP A 28 -20.30 12.54 7.81
CA TRP A 28 -19.43 11.45 7.37
C TRP A 28 -17.98 11.68 7.80
N ALA A 29 -17.47 12.91 7.74
CA ALA A 29 -16.14 13.23 8.25
C ALA A 29 -16.03 12.95 9.76
N ALA A 30 -17.07 13.24 10.54
CA ALA A 30 -17.13 12.89 11.96
C ALA A 30 -17.12 11.38 12.19
N ALA A 31 -17.92 10.63 11.41
CA ALA A 31 -18.09 9.19 11.59
C ALA A 31 -16.92 8.33 11.05
N PHE A 32 -16.18 8.86 10.07
CA PHE A 32 -15.14 8.12 9.32
C PHE A 32 -13.78 8.85 9.23
N ILE A 33 -13.62 9.97 9.94
CA ILE A 33 -12.40 10.79 10.06
C ILE A 33 -11.98 11.45 8.73
N GLY A 34 -11.50 10.70 7.77
CA GLY A 34 -10.82 11.25 6.59
C GLY A 34 -10.15 10.11 5.82
N GLY A 35 -9.24 10.46 4.90
CA GLY A 35 -8.33 9.48 4.32
C GLY A 35 -9.01 8.19 3.85
N ARG A 36 -8.58 7.03 4.38
CA ARG A 36 -9.18 5.71 4.08
C ARG A 36 -10.66 5.65 4.41
N GLY A 37 -11.05 6.02 5.63
CA GLY A 37 -12.41 5.85 6.12
C GLY A 37 -13.41 6.68 5.32
N LEU A 38 -13.14 7.98 5.18
CA LEU A 38 -14.05 8.87 4.47
C LEU A 38 -14.11 8.54 2.98
N ALA A 39 -12.98 8.25 2.33
CA ALA A 39 -12.97 7.82 0.94
C ALA A 39 -13.72 6.50 0.73
N SER A 40 -13.60 5.54 1.65
CA SER A 40 -14.38 4.30 1.61
C SER A 40 -15.87 4.59 1.76
N LYS A 41 -16.26 5.52 2.64
CA LYS A 41 -17.67 5.92 2.77
C LYS A 41 -18.22 6.53 1.48
N TYR A 42 -17.49 7.44 0.84
CA TYR A 42 -17.89 8.00 -0.46
C TYR A 42 -17.97 6.89 -1.53
N LEU A 43 -16.94 6.04 -1.67
CA LEU A 43 -16.92 4.97 -2.66
C LEU A 43 -18.11 4.02 -2.48
N THR A 44 -18.31 3.49 -1.28
CA THR A 44 -19.35 2.50 -0.99
C THR A 44 -20.77 3.05 -1.04
N SER A 45 -20.94 4.38 -0.99
CA SER A 45 -22.24 5.03 -1.11
C SER A 45 -22.57 5.43 -2.55
N GLU A 46 -21.56 5.59 -3.41
CA GLU A 46 -21.73 6.14 -4.77
C GLU A 46 -21.36 5.17 -5.90
N VAL A 47 -20.74 4.03 -5.59
CA VAL A 47 -20.30 3.03 -6.57
C VAL A 47 -20.96 1.70 -6.28
N ASP A 48 -21.60 1.11 -7.29
CA ASP A 48 -22.07 -0.26 -7.21
C ASP A 48 -20.88 -1.21 -7.04
N ALA A 49 -20.94 -2.07 -6.02
CA ALA A 49 -19.90 -3.02 -5.74
C ALA A 49 -19.67 -4.02 -6.89
N THR A 50 -20.60 -4.17 -7.83
CA THR A 50 -20.47 -5.08 -8.98
C THR A 50 -19.90 -4.44 -10.25
N VAL A 51 -19.64 -3.12 -10.29
CA VAL A 51 -19.11 -2.47 -11.51
C VAL A 51 -17.82 -3.13 -12.01
N ASP A 52 -17.58 -3.14 -13.33
CA ASP A 52 -16.26 -3.49 -13.85
C ASP A 52 -15.22 -2.46 -13.33
N PRO A 53 -14.12 -2.88 -12.68
CA PRO A 53 -13.09 -1.95 -12.20
C PRO A 53 -12.50 -1.00 -13.25
N PHE A 54 -12.54 -1.35 -14.55
CA PHE A 54 -12.06 -0.49 -15.63
C PHE A 54 -13.16 0.35 -16.30
N SER A 55 -14.40 0.24 -15.86
CA SER A 55 -15.50 1.05 -16.38
C SER A 55 -15.40 2.53 -15.97
N SER A 56 -16.10 3.38 -16.71
CA SER A 56 -16.29 4.79 -16.37
C SER A 56 -17.07 4.98 -15.06
N GLU A 57 -17.87 3.99 -14.65
CA GLU A 57 -18.70 4.00 -13.43
C GLU A 57 -17.89 3.78 -12.15
N ASN A 58 -16.77 3.06 -12.22
CA ASN A 58 -15.87 2.94 -11.09
C ASN A 58 -15.29 4.33 -10.74
N LYS A 59 -15.27 4.71 -9.47
CA LYS A 59 -14.68 5.98 -9.02
C LYS A 59 -13.30 5.76 -8.43
N MET A 60 -12.44 6.77 -8.56
CA MET A 60 -11.14 6.81 -7.90
C MET A 60 -11.08 8.03 -6.99
N ILE A 61 -10.75 7.84 -5.72
CA ILE A 61 -10.78 8.89 -4.70
C ILE A 61 -9.39 9.06 -4.12
N LEU A 62 -8.80 10.25 -4.28
CA LEU A 62 -7.59 10.67 -3.58
C LEU A 62 -8.02 11.42 -2.33
N ALA A 63 -7.64 10.93 -1.15
CA ALA A 63 -8.12 11.47 0.12
C ALA A 63 -7.00 11.71 1.12
N THR A 64 -7.00 12.91 1.68
CA THR A 64 -6.14 13.30 2.80
C THR A 64 -6.85 13.08 4.13
N GLY A 65 -6.08 12.99 5.22
CA GLY A 65 -6.63 13.01 6.56
C GLY A 65 -6.71 14.43 7.15
N PRO A 66 -7.39 14.60 8.29
CA PRO A 66 -7.42 15.88 9.01
C PRO A 66 -6.06 16.29 9.57
N LEU A 67 -5.12 15.35 9.78
CA LEU A 67 -3.77 15.68 10.22
C LEU A 67 -2.81 15.95 9.05
N THR A 68 -3.12 15.51 7.83
CA THR A 68 -2.26 15.73 6.66
C THR A 68 -1.93 17.21 6.48
N GLY A 69 -0.65 17.57 6.37
CA GLY A 69 -0.21 18.97 6.21
C GLY A 69 -0.13 19.79 7.49
N THR A 70 -0.49 19.23 8.65
CA THR A 70 -0.25 19.87 9.95
C THR A 70 1.21 19.73 10.39
N TYR A 71 1.66 20.57 11.32
CA TYR A 71 2.95 20.39 12.00
C TYR A 71 2.89 19.16 12.93
N GLY A 72 3.62 18.11 12.60
CA GLY A 72 3.66 16.88 13.40
C GLY A 72 4.59 15.84 12.79
N ALA A 73 4.93 14.81 13.56
CA ALA A 73 5.87 13.79 13.12
C ALA A 73 5.19 12.81 12.14
N ALA A 74 5.40 13.02 10.84
CA ALA A 74 4.93 12.16 9.74
C ALA A 74 3.43 12.27 9.39
N ASN A 75 2.86 13.47 9.50
CA ASN A 75 1.50 13.81 9.09
C ASN A 75 1.40 14.19 7.59
N GLY A 76 1.89 13.31 6.73
CA GLY A 76 2.04 13.58 5.30
C GLY A 76 1.55 12.44 4.41
N ARG A 77 0.47 11.75 4.82
CA ARG A 77 -0.09 10.63 4.06
C ARG A 77 -1.41 10.99 3.37
N TYR A 78 -1.68 10.32 2.26
CA TYR A 78 -2.98 10.26 1.57
C TYR A 78 -3.26 8.82 1.13
N MET A 79 -4.52 8.58 0.80
CA MET A 79 -5.04 7.30 0.36
C MET A 79 -5.65 7.45 -1.03
N VAL A 80 -5.44 6.44 -1.87
CA VAL A 80 -6.18 6.25 -3.13
C VAL A 80 -7.13 5.08 -2.94
N VAL A 81 -8.44 5.34 -3.08
CA VAL A 81 -9.51 4.35 -2.86
C VAL A 81 -10.36 4.18 -4.11
N THR A 82 -10.62 2.93 -4.49
CA THR A 82 -11.39 2.54 -5.70
C THR A 82 -11.79 1.06 -5.61
N LYS A 83 -12.56 0.53 -6.57
CA LYS A 83 -12.67 -0.93 -6.77
C LYS A 83 -11.43 -1.45 -7.50
N SER A 84 -10.79 -2.48 -6.94
CA SER A 84 -9.53 -3.01 -7.47
C SER A 84 -9.72 -3.82 -8.77
N PRO A 85 -8.93 -3.57 -9.83
CA PRO A 85 -8.87 -4.43 -11.01
C PRO A 85 -8.09 -5.73 -10.76
N LEU A 86 -7.22 -5.79 -9.75
CA LEU A 86 -6.46 -6.99 -9.43
C LEU A 86 -7.35 -8.02 -8.71
N THR A 87 -7.99 -7.58 -7.63
CA THR A 87 -8.66 -8.44 -6.65
C THR A 87 -10.18 -8.47 -6.79
N GLY A 88 -10.79 -7.41 -7.35
CA GLY A 88 -12.24 -7.19 -7.29
C GLY A 88 -12.75 -6.67 -5.95
N THR A 89 -11.90 -6.58 -4.93
CA THR A 89 -12.21 -6.01 -3.60
C THR A 89 -12.19 -4.48 -3.65
N ILE A 90 -12.50 -3.84 -2.53
CA ILE A 90 -12.08 -2.46 -2.30
C ILE A 90 -10.54 -2.37 -2.32
N ALA A 91 -10.01 -1.38 -3.02
CA ALA A 91 -8.63 -0.96 -2.96
C ALA A 91 -8.52 0.26 -2.03
N CYS A 92 -7.50 0.26 -1.19
CA CYS A 92 -7.05 1.46 -0.50
C CYS A 92 -5.53 1.42 -0.51
N SER A 93 -4.87 2.39 -1.14
CA SER A 93 -3.41 2.44 -1.25
C SER A 93 -2.89 3.75 -0.65
N ASN A 94 -2.00 3.63 0.34
CA ASN A 94 -1.43 4.75 1.07
C ASN A 94 -0.12 5.18 0.39
N SER A 95 0.11 6.49 0.28
CA SER A 95 1.43 7.03 -0.09
C SER A 95 1.78 8.26 0.73
N GLY A 96 3.09 8.53 0.81
CA GLY A 96 3.68 9.64 1.56
C GLY A 96 4.27 10.69 0.62
N GLY A 97 5.44 11.21 0.97
CA GLY A 97 6.13 12.24 0.19
C GLY A 97 5.68 13.65 0.56
N TYR A 98 5.47 14.49 -0.46
CA TYR A 98 5.09 15.90 -0.34
C TYR A 98 3.76 16.22 -1.03
N PHE A 99 3.37 15.44 -2.05
CA PHE A 99 2.07 15.56 -2.72
C PHE A 99 0.86 15.67 -1.76
N PRO A 100 0.76 14.86 -0.68
CA PRO A 100 -0.43 14.87 0.18
C PRO A 100 -0.65 16.20 0.88
N CYS A 101 0.43 16.80 1.38
CA CYS A 101 0.38 18.09 2.05
C CYS A 101 0.06 19.21 1.04
N GLU A 102 0.65 19.16 -0.15
CA GLU A 102 0.38 20.13 -1.20
C GLU A 102 -1.08 20.11 -1.65
N LEU A 103 -1.70 18.93 -1.74
CA LEU A 103 -3.14 18.78 -1.99
C LEU A 103 -3.98 19.43 -0.90
N LYS A 104 -3.62 19.20 0.36
CA LYS A 104 -4.29 19.83 1.50
C LYS A 104 -4.14 21.35 1.47
N TYR A 105 -2.93 21.86 1.23
CA TYR A 105 -2.65 23.30 1.13
C TYR A 105 -3.35 23.96 -0.06
N ALA A 106 -3.69 23.20 -1.10
CA ALA A 106 -4.48 23.68 -2.23
C ALA A 106 -5.98 23.77 -1.90
N GLY A 107 -6.41 23.25 -0.77
CA GLY A 107 -7.73 23.55 -0.22
C GLY A 107 -8.71 22.37 -0.17
N TYR A 108 -8.26 21.16 -0.47
CA TYR A 108 -9.13 19.99 -0.67
C TYR A 108 -8.83 18.88 0.33
N ASP A 109 -9.90 18.26 0.84
CA ASP A 109 -9.79 17.05 1.64
C ASP A 109 -9.78 15.80 0.75
N LEU A 110 -10.66 15.78 -0.26
CA LEU A 110 -10.84 14.71 -1.22
C LEU A 110 -10.84 15.24 -2.66
N VAL A 111 -10.36 14.41 -3.58
CA VAL A 111 -10.57 14.54 -5.03
C VAL A 111 -11.24 13.26 -5.53
N ILE A 112 -12.46 13.37 -6.04
CA ILE A 112 -13.23 12.24 -6.59
C ILE A 112 -13.17 12.33 -8.12
N ILE A 113 -12.60 11.31 -8.74
CA ILE A 113 -12.47 11.18 -10.20
C ILE A 113 -13.53 10.20 -10.72
N GLU A 114 -14.31 10.67 -11.69
CA GLU A 114 -15.42 9.95 -12.31
C GLU A 114 -15.30 9.95 -13.84
N GLY A 115 -16.01 9.04 -14.50
CA GLY A 115 -16.04 9.01 -15.95
C GLY A 115 -14.72 8.55 -16.57
N LYS A 116 -14.54 8.90 -17.85
CA LYS A 116 -13.34 8.61 -18.64
C LYS A 116 -13.15 9.72 -19.68
N ALA A 117 -11.92 10.23 -19.81
CA ALA A 117 -11.60 11.21 -20.85
C ALA A 117 -11.47 10.54 -22.23
N GLU A 118 -11.85 11.25 -23.30
CA GLU A 118 -11.72 10.76 -24.68
C GLU A 118 -10.26 10.61 -25.12
N SER A 119 -9.37 11.45 -24.58
CA SER A 119 -7.92 11.45 -24.82
C SER A 119 -7.16 11.62 -23.50
N PRO A 120 -5.86 11.34 -23.45
CA PRO A 120 -5.05 11.58 -22.25
C PRO A 120 -5.16 13.01 -21.72
N VAL A 121 -5.48 13.15 -20.44
CA VAL A 121 -5.54 14.42 -19.71
C VAL A 121 -4.79 14.35 -18.39
N TYR A 122 -4.46 15.50 -17.81
CA TYR A 122 -4.03 15.59 -16.42
C TYR A 122 -4.84 16.66 -15.67
N LEU A 123 -5.05 16.45 -14.37
CA LEU A 123 -5.76 17.39 -13.51
C LEU A 123 -4.76 18.39 -12.92
N LYS A 124 -5.00 19.67 -13.15
CA LYS A 124 -4.20 20.79 -12.62
C LYS A 124 -4.97 21.48 -11.51
N ILE A 125 -4.36 21.54 -10.32
CA ILE A 125 -4.93 22.16 -9.14
C ILE A 125 -4.01 23.28 -8.65
N LYS A 126 -4.58 24.48 -8.45
CA LYS A 126 -3.87 25.63 -7.85
C LYS A 126 -4.80 26.38 -6.91
N ASN A 127 -4.53 26.34 -5.60
CA ASN A 127 -5.24 27.13 -4.57
C ASN A 127 -6.77 27.19 -4.71
N GLY A 128 -7.44 26.04 -4.78
CA GLY A 128 -8.91 25.97 -4.87
C GLY A 128 -9.47 26.12 -6.28
N GLU A 129 -8.63 26.29 -7.29
CA GLU A 129 -8.99 26.21 -8.71
C GLU A 129 -8.50 24.89 -9.28
N ALA A 130 -9.29 24.30 -10.18
CA ALA A 130 -9.01 23.02 -10.81
C ALA A 130 -9.42 23.04 -12.29
N GLU A 131 -8.57 22.53 -13.17
CA GLU A 131 -8.83 22.39 -14.60
C GLU A 131 -8.24 21.09 -15.15
N LEU A 132 -8.82 20.55 -16.21
CA LEU A 132 -8.26 19.44 -16.96
C LEU A 132 -7.44 19.99 -18.14
N ALA A 133 -6.19 19.53 -18.25
CA ALA A 133 -5.27 19.89 -19.32
C ALA A 133 -4.95 18.68 -20.20
N ASP A 134 -4.57 18.92 -21.46
CA ASP A 134 -4.10 17.87 -22.36
C ASP A 134 -2.85 17.19 -21.78
N ALA A 135 -2.80 15.86 -21.87
CA ALA A 135 -1.64 15.05 -21.50
C ALA A 135 -1.17 14.14 -22.64
N GLY A 136 -1.58 14.39 -23.89
CA GLY A 136 -1.17 13.56 -25.03
C GLY A 136 0.36 13.51 -25.19
N HIS A 137 1.02 14.64 -24.93
CA HIS A 137 2.48 14.77 -24.95
C HIS A 137 3.20 14.13 -23.74
N LEU A 138 2.46 13.66 -22.73
CA LEU A 138 2.97 12.98 -21.54
C LEU A 138 2.71 11.46 -21.60
N TRP A 139 1.73 11.02 -22.38
CA TRP A 139 1.40 9.60 -22.52
C TRP A 139 2.59 8.82 -23.11
N GLY A 140 2.93 7.69 -22.50
CA GLY A 140 4.10 6.88 -22.82
C GLY A 140 5.37 7.26 -22.05
N LYS A 141 5.40 8.42 -21.37
CA LYS A 141 6.54 8.81 -20.54
C LYS A 141 6.55 8.07 -19.20
N THR A 142 7.74 7.82 -18.67
CA THR A 142 7.92 7.33 -17.29
C THR A 142 7.33 8.30 -16.27
N THR A 143 7.13 7.83 -15.03
CA THR A 143 6.64 8.66 -13.92
C THR A 143 7.57 9.85 -13.65
N ALA A 144 8.89 9.63 -13.67
CA ALA A 144 9.89 10.67 -13.46
C ALA A 144 9.88 11.74 -14.57
N GLU A 145 9.84 11.33 -15.84
CA GLU A 145 9.74 12.25 -16.99
C GLU A 145 8.42 13.02 -16.99
N THR A 146 7.32 12.37 -16.59
CA THR A 146 6.00 12.99 -16.46
C THR A 146 6.01 14.07 -15.38
N GLU A 147 6.54 13.73 -14.19
CA GLU A 147 6.66 14.68 -13.09
C GLU A 147 7.54 15.88 -13.46
N ASP A 148 8.70 15.65 -14.09
CA ASP A 148 9.60 16.74 -14.50
C ASP A 148 8.97 17.65 -15.56
N ALA A 149 8.27 17.08 -16.55
CA ALA A 149 7.58 17.85 -17.58
C ALA A 149 6.49 18.75 -16.99
N ILE A 150 5.60 18.17 -16.17
CA ILE A 150 4.54 18.94 -15.50
C ILE A 150 5.13 19.98 -14.56
N ARG A 151 6.16 19.63 -13.76
CA ARG A 151 6.76 20.61 -12.83
C ARG A 151 7.37 21.79 -13.58
N ALA A 152 7.93 21.59 -14.77
CA ALA A 152 8.43 22.71 -15.59
C ALA A 152 7.33 23.72 -15.94
N GLU A 153 6.10 23.26 -16.23
CA GLU A 153 4.93 24.12 -16.47
C GLU A 153 4.52 24.94 -15.23
N PHE A 154 4.88 24.47 -14.04
CA PHE A 154 4.64 25.15 -12.76
C PHE A 154 5.91 25.81 -12.19
N HIS A 155 6.93 26.08 -13.02
CA HIS A 155 8.20 26.67 -12.59
C HIS A 155 8.89 25.90 -11.43
N GLY A 156 8.66 24.59 -11.35
CA GLY A 156 9.23 23.68 -10.37
C GLY A 156 8.42 23.51 -9.07
N ASP A 157 7.35 24.26 -8.87
CA ASP A 157 6.68 24.37 -7.57
C ASP A 157 5.67 23.25 -7.27
N ALA A 158 5.02 22.71 -8.29
CA ALA A 158 3.97 21.71 -8.13
C ALA A 158 4.51 20.39 -7.56
N LYS A 159 3.61 19.65 -6.92
CA LYS A 159 3.77 18.21 -6.65
C LYS A 159 2.86 17.44 -7.58
N VAL A 160 3.33 16.29 -8.04
CA VAL A 160 2.66 15.49 -9.05
C VAL A 160 2.47 14.08 -8.51
N ALA A 161 1.26 13.53 -8.69
CA ALA A 161 0.99 12.11 -8.59
C ALA A 161 0.57 11.62 -9.98
N CYS A 162 1.26 10.64 -10.53
CA CYS A 162 1.10 10.22 -11.92
C CYS A 162 1.24 8.71 -12.10
N ILE A 163 0.83 8.23 -13.26
CA ILE A 163 1.07 6.86 -13.72
C ILE A 163 2.20 6.83 -14.74
N GLY A 164 2.94 5.72 -14.80
CA GLY A 164 3.84 5.41 -15.90
C GLY A 164 3.18 4.52 -16.95
N PRO A 165 3.95 4.02 -17.92
CA PRO A 165 3.47 3.13 -18.98
C PRO A 165 2.71 1.88 -18.49
N ALA A 166 3.00 1.37 -17.29
CA ALA A 166 2.25 0.23 -16.74
C ALA A 166 0.79 0.57 -16.44
N GLY A 167 0.51 1.79 -15.94
CA GLY A 167 -0.84 2.26 -15.71
C GLY A 167 -1.60 2.49 -17.02
N GLU A 168 -0.92 3.07 -18.01
CA GLU A 168 -1.46 3.31 -19.35
C GLU A 168 -1.83 2.00 -20.07
N SER A 169 -1.02 0.95 -19.87
CA SER A 169 -1.20 -0.39 -20.43
C SER A 169 -2.09 -1.30 -19.58
N LEU A 170 -2.70 -0.76 -18.51
CA LEU A 170 -3.61 -1.48 -17.61
C LEU A 170 -3.01 -2.73 -16.93
N VAL A 171 -1.70 -2.72 -16.64
CA VAL A 171 -1.08 -3.71 -15.75
C VAL A 171 -1.87 -3.72 -14.45
N ARG A 172 -2.43 -4.88 -14.05
CA ARG A 172 -3.46 -4.95 -12.99
C ARG A 172 -2.96 -4.52 -11.61
N TYR A 173 -1.65 -4.42 -11.44
CA TYR A 173 -0.96 -3.96 -10.24
C TYR A 173 -0.11 -2.70 -10.49
N ALA A 174 -0.47 -1.90 -11.50
CA ALA A 174 0.09 -0.57 -11.67
C ALA A 174 -0.27 0.34 -10.49
N CYS A 175 0.69 1.17 -10.10
CA CYS A 175 0.58 2.09 -8.98
C CYS A 175 0.48 3.54 -9.45
N ILE A 176 0.14 4.44 -8.53
CA ILE A 176 0.29 5.89 -8.72
C ILE A 176 1.55 6.31 -7.97
N VAL A 177 2.46 6.96 -8.68
CA VAL A 177 3.75 7.42 -8.15
C VAL A 177 3.73 8.93 -7.98
N ASN A 178 4.18 9.39 -6.82
CA ASN A 178 4.38 10.80 -6.52
C ASN A 178 5.79 11.05 -5.96
N ASP A 179 6.30 12.26 -6.15
CA ASP A 179 7.67 12.63 -5.73
C ASP A 179 8.73 11.64 -6.29
N LYS A 180 8.52 11.21 -7.54
CA LYS A 180 9.27 10.21 -8.33
C LYS A 180 9.35 8.77 -7.80
N HIS A 181 9.20 8.56 -6.49
CA HIS A 181 9.49 7.26 -5.85
C HIS A 181 8.50 6.86 -4.75
N ARG A 182 7.49 7.68 -4.45
CA ARG A 182 6.49 7.35 -3.43
C ARG A 182 5.27 6.76 -4.12
N ALA A 183 4.92 5.53 -3.77
CA ALA A 183 3.88 4.79 -4.46
C ALA A 183 2.63 4.61 -3.60
N ALA A 184 1.47 4.96 -4.17
CA ALA A 184 0.21 4.33 -3.78
C ALA A 184 0.18 2.96 -4.48
N GLY A 185 0.92 2.01 -3.89
CA GLY A 185 1.46 0.84 -4.60
C GLY A 185 0.44 -0.19 -5.05
N ARG A 186 -0.33 -0.74 -4.12
CA ARG A 186 -0.99 -2.05 -4.32
C ARG A 186 -2.40 -1.94 -4.89
N SER A 187 -2.95 -3.10 -5.27
CA SER A 187 -4.35 -3.28 -5.69
C SER A 187 -4.73 -2.60 -7.01
N GLY A 188 -3.77 -2.14 -7.82
CA GLY A 188 -4.03 -1.70 -9.20
C GLY A 188 -4.64 -0.31 -9.34
N VAL A 189 -4.42 0.59 -8.38
CA VAL A 189 -4.98 1.94 -8.42
C VAL A 189 -4.47 2.76 -9.62
N GLY A 190 -3.23 2.53 -10.06
CA GLY A 190 -2.67 3.15 -11.27
C GLY A 190 -3.32 2.65 -12.56
N ALA A 191 -3.76 1.38 -12.59
CA ALA A 191 -4.48 0.83 -13.73
C ALA A 191 -5.88 1.44 -13.86
N VAL A 192 -6.56 1.70 -12.74
CA VAL A 192 -7.83 2.43 -12.75
C VAL A 192 -7.61 3.85 -13.27
N MET A 193 -6.58 4.55 -12.80
CA MET A 193 -6.23 5.88 -13.30
C MET A 193 -5.97 5.89 -14.82
N GLY A 194 -5.21 4.91 -15.33
CA GLY A 194 -4.97 4.73 -16.76
C GLY A 194 -6.21 4.39 -17.58
N SER A 195 -7.12 3.55 -17.06
CA SER A 195 -8.37 3.19 -17.74
C SER A 195 -9.28 4.40 -18.03
N LYS A 196 -9.09 5.47 -17.25
CA LYS A 196 -9.80 6.74 -17.34
C LYS A 196 -9.11 7.78 -18.24
N ASN A 197 -7.97 7.44 -18.84
CA ASN A 197 -7.10 8.35 -19.58
C ASN A 197 -6.59 9.54 -18.74
N LEU A 198 -6.48 9.38 -17.42
CA LEU A 198 -5.92 10.40 -16.53
C LEU A 198 -4.44 10.09 -16.28
N LYS A 199 -3.53 10.90 -16.82
CA LYS A 199 -2.08 10.70 -16.70
C LYS A 199 -1.53 11.13 -15.34
N ALA A 200 -2.03 12.25 -14.82
CA ALA A 200 -1.52 12.82 -13.57
C ALA A 200 -2.54 13.70 -12.85
N VAL A 201 -2.28 13.92 -11.56
CA VAL A 201 -2.82 15.01 -10.75
C VAL A 201 -1.64 15.87 -10.31
N ALA A 202 -1.62 17.12 -10.77
CA ALA A 202 -0.62 18.12 -10.46
C ALA A 202 -1.22 19.16 -9.52
N VAL A 203 -0.58 19.42 -8.39
CA VAL A 203 -1.10 20.33 -7.38
C VAL A 203 -0.07 21.34 -6.92
N ARG A 204 -0.52 22.59 -6.77
CA ARG A 204 0.19 23.66 -6.09
C ARG A 204 -0.72 24.27 -5.04
N GLY A 205 -0.32 24.16 -3.78
CA GLY A 205 -1.05 24.68 -2.63
C GLY A 205 -0.18 25.60 -1.79
N THR A 206 -0.67 26.80 -1.51
CA THR A 206 0.04 27.79 -0.67
C THR A 206 -0.75 28.17 0.59
N GLY A 207 -1.86 27.49 0.86
CA GLY A 207 -2.61 27.62 2.10
C GLY A 207 -1.94 26.91 3.27
N GLY A 208 -2.63 26.92 4.41
CA GLY A 208 -2.24 26.19 5.62
C GLY A 208 -3.40 25.38 6.17
N VAL A 209 -3.09 24.48 7.11
CA VAL A 209 -4.10 23.68 7.81
C VAL A 209 -4.35 24.29 9.18
N ALA A 210 -5.58 24.78 9.41
CA ALA A 210 -5.98 25.31 10.70
C ALA A 210 -6.19 24.16 11.70
N THR A 211 -5.87 24.39 12.97
CA THR A 211 -6.19 23.46 14.08
C THR A 211 -7.11 24.15 15.08
N ALA A 212 -8.00 23.37 15.70
CA ALA A 212 -9.02 23.89 16.62
C ALA A 212 -8.39 24.49 17.88
N ASP A 213 -7.36 23.83 18.42
CA ASP A 213 -6.56 24.33 19.53
C ASP A 213 -5.07 24.21 19.20
N ASN A 214 -4.49 25.32 18.72
CA ASN A 214 -3.07 25.37 18.34
C ASN A 214 -2.13 25.08 19.52
N ALA A 215 -2.50 25.43 20.76
CA ALA A 215 -1.65 25.24 21.93
C ALA A 215 -1.63 23.76 22.35
N ALA A 216 -2.82 23.15 22.45
CA ALA A 216 -2.96 21.72 22.71
C ALA A 216 -2.33 20.88 21.59
N PHE A 217 -2.53 21.27 20.33
CA PHE A 217 -1.96 20.55 19.18
C PHE A 217 -0.44 20.59 19.22
N ARG A 218 0.16 21.75 19.47
CA ARG A 218 1.62 21.87 19.63
C ARG A 218 2.16 21.07 20.81
N ALA A 219 1.42 20.96 21.91
CA ALA A 219 1.81 20.14 23.04
C ALA A 219 1.80 18.64 22.67
N ALA A 220 0.71 18.15 22.08
CA ALA A 220 0.59 16.77 21.61
C ALA A 220 1.63 16.40 20.53
N ALA A 221 1.90 17.29 19.59
CA ALA A 221 2.92 17.11 18.56
C ALA A 221 4.35 17.03 19.13
N ARG A 222 4.65 17.83 20.18
CA ARG A 222 5.97 17.74 20.85
C ARG A 222 6.11 16.46 21.68
N ASP A 223 5.04 16.02 22.33
CA ASP A 223 5.01 14.77 23.10
C ASP A 223 5.26 13.55 22.20
N THR A 224 4.47 13.42 21.13
CA THR A 224 4.67 12.37 20.10
C THR A 224 6.06 12.42 19.47
N LEU A 225 6.57 13.60 19.13
CA LEU A 225 7.94 13.75 18.63
C LEU A 225 8.99 13.23 19.62
N LYS A 226 8.81 13.51 20.91
CA LYS A 226 9.70 13.01 21.96
C LYS A 226 9.67 11.49 22.03
N MET A 227 8.48 10.89 22.04
CA MET A 227 8.31 9.43 22.07
C MET A 227 9.00 8.76 20.87
N LEU A 228 8.79 9.28 19.66
CA LEU A 228 9.42 8.76 18.44
C LEU A 228 10.94 8.90 18.43
N ARG A 229 11.49 9.93 19.06
CA ARG A 229 12.95 10.10 19.21
C ARG A 229 13.56 9.21 20.29
N GLN A 230 12.75 8.70 21.20
CA GLN A 230 13.19 7.82 22.28
C GLN A 230 13.05 6.33 21.94
N HIS A 231 12.23 5.99 20.94
CA HIS A 231 11.99 4.61 20.56
C HIS A 231 13.01 4.12 19.50
N PRO A 232 13.77 3.04 19.77
CA PRO A 232 14.94 2.66 18.96
C PRO A 232 14.60 2.33 17.50
N VAL A 233 13.42 1.75 17.23
CA VAL A 233 12.98 1.48 15.85
C VAL A 233 12.85 2.77 15.04
N THR A 234 12.30 3.84 15.64
CA THR A 234 12.00 5.10 14.94
C THR A 234 13.15 6.11 15.00
N SER A 235 14.05 5.99 15.98
CA SER A 235 15.20 6.90 16.17
C SER A 235 16.54 6.35 15.67
N GLU A 236 16.68 5.04 15.51
CA GLU A 236 17.95 4.40 15.12
C GLU A 236 17.78 3.49 13.91
N GLY A 237 16.95 2.44 14.02
CA GLY A 237 16.79 1.41 12.98
C GLY A 237 16.31 1.96 11.64
N LEU A 238 15.10 2.54 11.61
CA LEU A 238 14.50 3.09 10.38
C LEU A 238 15.31 4.27 9.79
N PRO A 239 15.86 5.22 10.57
CA PRO A 239 16.72 6.26 10.02
C PRO A 239 17.98 5.72 9.34
N ALA A 240 18.66 4.76 9.99
CA ALA A 240 19.94 4.22 9.54
C ALA A 240 19.78 3.31 8.31
N LEU A 241 18.88 2.32 8.40
CA LEU A 241 18.79 1.23 7.41
C LEU A 241 17.50 1.28 6.59
N GLY A 242 16.57 2.19 6.90
CA GLY A 242 15.23 2.15 6.32
C GLY A 242 14.46 0.93 6.78
N THR A 243 13.43 0.55 6.03
CA THR A 243 12.66 -0.67 6.31
C THR A 243 13.50 -1.94 6.10
N ALA A 244 14.56 -1.86 5.29
CA ALA A 244 15.44 -2.97 4.93
C ALA A 244 16.16 -3.65 6.11
N VAL A 245 16.16 -3.04 7.30
CA VAL A 245 16.57 -3.70 8.56
C VAL A 245 15.83 -5.02 8.80
N LEU A 246 14.63 -5.17 8.25
CA LEU A 246 13.81 -6.36 8.40
C LEU A 246 14.34 -7.58 7.63
N VAL A 247 15.20 -7.43 6.62
CA VAL A 247 15.71 -8.58 5.84
C VAL A 247 16.35 -9.62 6.76
N ASN A 248 17.30 -9.18 7.59
CA ASN A 248 18.03 -10.07 8.49
C ASN A 248 17.15 -10.56 9.65
N ILE A 249 16.34 -9.67 10.23
CA ILE A 249 15.45 -10.02 11.36
C ILE A 249 14.46 -11.12 10.96
N ILE A 250 13.81 -10.97 9.80
CA ILE A 250 12.80 -11.91 9.32
C ILE A 250 13.45 -13.22 8.85
N ASN A 251 14.62 -13.16 8.21
CA ASN A 251 15.36 -14.36 7.83
C ASN A 251 15.79 -15.18 9.05
N GLN A 252 16.34 -14.53 10.09
CA GLN A 252 16.74 -15.20 11.34
C GLN A 252 15.55 -15.80 12.09
N SER A 253 14.36 -15.24 11.90
CA SER A 253 13.12 -15.77 12.47
C SER A 253 12.53 -16.95 11.68
N GLY A 254 13.14 -17.34 10.55
CA GLY A 254 12.61 -18.42 9.69
C GLY A 254 11.34 -18.04 8.92
N ALA A 255 11.10 -16.74 8.72
CA ALA A 255 9.85 -16.21 8.20
C ALA A 255 10.01 -15.42 6.88
N LEU A 256 11.17 -15.54 6.20
CA LEU A 256 11.45 -14.84 4.93
C LEU A 256 11.10 -15.76 3.75
N PRO A 257 9.94 -15.57 3.07
CA PRO A 257 9.51 -16.48 2.02
C PRO A 257 10.51 -16.49 0.86
N THR A 258 11.01 -17.66 0.48
CA THR A 258 12.10 -17.77 -0.51
C THR A 258 11.68 -18.71 -1.64
N ARG A 259 11.99 -18.33 -2.88
CA ARG A 259 11.61 -19.05 -4.12
C ARG A 259 10.11 -19.36 -4.17
N ASN A 260 9.28 -18.34 -4.33
CA ASN A 260 7.82 -18.44 -4.32
C ASN A 260 7.26 -19.15 -3.05
N SER A 261 7.80 -18.81 -1.88
CA SER A 261 7.45 -19.38 -0.58
C SER A 261 7.70 -20.89 -0.45
N GLN A 262 8.62 -21.48 -1.22
CA GLN A 262 9.03 -22.87 -1.02
C GLN A 262 9.79 -23.06 0.32
N CYS A 263 10.54 -22.06 0.75
CA CYS A 263 11.33 -22.07 1.99
C CYS A 263 11.07 -20.83 2.86
N GLY A 264 11.40 -20.91 4.16
CA GLY A 264 11.26 -19.81 5.12
C GLY A 264 12.55 -19.03 5.37
N THR A 265 13.67 -19.44 4.74
CA THR A 265 14.96 -18.77 4.85
C THR A 265 15.64 -18.61 3.49
N PHE A 266 16.47 -17.57 3.38
CA PHE A 266 17.38 -17.34 2.28
C PHE A 266 18.82 -17.32 2.79
N ASP A 267 19.64 -18.25 2.31
CA ASP A 267 21.05 -18.39 2.70
C ASP A 267 21.88 -17.14 2.37
N LYS A 268 21.45 -16.37 1.35
CA LYS A 268 22.08 -15.11 0.93
C LYS A 268 21.32 -13.85 1.35
N ALA A 269 20.49 -13.91 2.39
CA ALA A 269 19.73 -12.74 2.86
C ALA A 269 20.64 -11.54 3.20
N GLU A 270 21.84 -11.78 3.75
CA GLU A 270 22.80 -10.72 4.07
C GLU A 270 23.27 -9.94 2.82
N ASP A 271 23.33 -10.58 1.65
CA ASP A 271 23.75 -9.90 0.42
C ASP A 271 22.72 -8.89 -0.09
N ILE A 272 21.47 -8.98 0.38
CA ILE A 272 20.37 -8.09 0.03
C ILE A 272 19.84 -7.30 1.24
N SER A 273 20.59 -7.28 2.35
CA SER A 273 20.19 -6.65 3.61
C SER A 273 20.21 -5.12 3.55
N GLY A 274 19.56 -4.48 4.54
CA GLY A 274 19.67 -3.03 4.73
C GLY A 274 21.09 -2.58 5.06
N GLU A 275 21.83 -3.42 5.78
CA GLU A 275 23.23 -3.25 6.14
C GLU A 275 24.12 -3.26 4.89
N ARG A 276 23.92 -4.23 3.99
CA ARG A 276 24.64 -4.28 2.72
C ARG A 276 24.28 -3.10 1.82
N LEU A 277 23.01 -2.71 1.75
CA LEU A 277 22.57 -1.53 1.00
C LEU A 277 23.25 -0.26 1.53
N ALA A 278 23.35 -0.12 2.85
CA ALA A 278 24.00 1.01 3.51
C ALA A 278 25.50 1.11 3.19
N GLN A 279 26.20 -0.03 3.10
CA GLN A 279 27.63 -0.10 2.81
C GLN A 279 27.96 0.15 1.33
N THR A 280 27.00 -0.02 0.42
CA THR A 280 27.25 -0.03 -1.03
C THR A 280 26.60 1.16 -1.74
N PHE A 281 25.28 1.12 -1.93
CA PHE A 281 24.56 2.03 -2.82
C PHE A 281 23.90 3.21 -2.11
N LEU A 282 23.71 3.15 -0.78
CA LEU A 282 23.09 4.23 -0.02
C LEU A 282 23.95 5.49 -0.03
N LYS A 283 23.32 6.64 -0.31
CA LYS A 283 23.97 7.96 -0.22
C LYS A 283 23.52 8.75 1.00
N ARG A 284 22.22 8.68 1.33
CA ARG A 284 21.63 9.31 2.52
C ARG A 284 20.22 8.78 2.75
N ASN A 285 19.67 9.13 3.90
CA ASN A 285 18.24 8.99 4.16
C ASN A 285 17.44 10.22 3.67
N LYS A 286 16.11 10.06 3.56
CA LYS A 286 15.16 11.11 3.23
C LYS A 286 13.83 10.89 3.94
N GLY A 287 13.29 11.97 4.53
CA GLY A 287 11.94 12.00 5.09
C GLY A 287 10.89 12.43 4.10
N CYS A 288 9.66 11.94 4.30
CA CYS A 288 8.46 12.61 3.81
C CYS A 288 8.32 14.00 4.46
N MET A 289 7.34 14.78 4.01
CA MET A 289 7.08 16.11 4.58
C MET A 289 6.99 16.08 6.12
N GLY A 290 7.85 16.87 6.78
CA GLY A 290 7.86 17.02 8.25
C GLY A 290 8.23 15.76 9.05
N CYS A 291 8.68 14.67 8.39
CA CYS A 291 8.94 13.40 9.06
C CYS A 291 10.31 13.37 9.76
N VAL A 292 10.30 13.00 11.03
CA VAL A 292 11.52 12.91 11.88
C VAL A 292 12.18 11.53 11.89
N ILE A 293 11.50 10.52 11.35
CA ILE A 293 12.02 9.15 11.21
C ILE A 293 12.92 9.03 9.98
N ALA A 294 12.58 9.74 8.89
CA ALA A 294 13.36 9.75 7.65
C ALA A 294 13.73 8.36 7.10
N CYS A 295 12.76 7.44 7.00
CA CYS A 295 13.02 6.05 6.58
C CYS A 295 13.42 5.87 5.11
N GLY A 296 13.15 6.82 4.21
CA GLY A 296 13.41 6.66 2.77
C GLY A 296 14.90 6.58 2.46
N ARG A 297 15.27 5.70 1.52
CA ARG A 297 16.67 5.48 1.09
C ARG A 297 16.92 6.28 -0.18
N VAL A 298 17.96 7.10 -0.24
CA VAL A 298 18.43 7.69 -1.50
C VAL A 298 19.64 6.89 -1.95
N THR A 299 19.52 6.19 -3.07
CA THR A 299 20.50 5.22 -3.55
C THR A 299 21.05 5.65 -4.90
N ARG A 300 22.27 5.18 -5.20
CA ARG A 300 22.91 5.34 -6.51
C ARG A 300 23.69 4.08 -6.83
N LEU A 301 23.40 3.50 -7.98
CA LEU A 301 24.12 2.35 -8.51
C LEU A 301 25.52 2.77 -8.95
N THR A 302 26.50 1.94 -8.59
CA THR A 302 27.90 2.06 -9.00
C THR A 302 28.39 0.76 -9.66
N ASP A 303 27.47 -0.09 -10.11
CA ASP A 303 27.74 -1.35 -10.82
C ASP A 303 28.03 -1.05 -12.31
N PRO A 304 28.95 -1.76 -12.98
CA PRO A 304 29.22 -1.53 -14.40
C PRO A 304 28.07 -1.94 -15.34
N ARG A 305 27.17 -2.83 -14.91
CA ARG A 305 26.00 -3.29 -15.70
C ARG A 305 24.82 -2.33 -15.60
N PHE A 306 24.68 -1.65 -14.47
CA PHE A 306 23.53 -0.82 -14.15
C PHE A 306 23.94 0.55 -13.63
N SER A 307 23.30 1.58 -14.16
CA SER A 307 23.53 2.96 -13.74
C SER A 307 22.22 3.64 -13.39
N GLY A 308 22.22 4.48 -12.36
CA GLY A 308 21.02 5.23 -11.97
C GLY A 308 21.08 5.71 -10.54
N ALA A 309 20.20 6.65 -10.21
CA ALA A 309 20.00 7.12 -8.85
C ALA A 309 18.51 7.39 -8.62
N GLY A 310 18.01 6.97 -7.47
CA GLY A 310 16.60 7.09 -7.10
C GLY A 310 16.40 6.92 -5.60
N GLU A 311 15.19 6.56 -5.19
CA GLU A 311 14.91 6.13 -3.82
C GLU A 311 14.59 4.64 -3.71
N GLY A 312 14.67 4.11 -2.49
CA GLY A 312 14.49 2.70 -2.18
C GLY A 312 15.75 1.88 -2.47
N PRO A 313 15.63 0.54 -2.53
CA PRO A 313 14.41 -0.22 -2.29
C PRO A 313 14.00 -0.22 -0.81
N GLU A 314 12.69 -0.37 -0.57
CA GLU A 314 12.14 -0.73 0.74
C GLU A 314 12.30 -2.26 0.96
N TYR A 315 12.11 -2.74 2.19
CA TYR A 315 12.23 -4.16 2.57
C TYR A 315 11.43 -5.10 1.65
N GLU A 316 10.17 -4.78 1.41
CA GLU A 316 9.28 -5.58 0.58
C GLU A 316 9.79 -5.71 -0.86
N THR A 317 10.43 -4.66 -1.39
CA THR A 317 11.05 -4.69 -2.72
C THR A 317 12.32 -5.54 -2.73
N LEU A 318 13.17 -5.43 -1.71
CA LEU A 318 14.36 -6.27 -1.55
C LEU A 318 13.99 -7.75 -1.50
N TRP A 319 12.94 -8.09 -0.77
CA TRP A 319 12.42 -9.46 -0.71
C TRP A 319 11.83 -9.92 -2.05
N SER A 320 10.85 -9.19 -2.58
CA SER A 320 10.05 -9.64 -3.72
C SER A 320 10.86 -9.80 -5.00
N LEU A 321 11.86 -8.92 -5.23
CA LEU A 321 12.75 -9.00 -6.39
C LEU A 321 14.06 -9.76 -6.07
N GLY A 322 14.28 -10.11 -4.81
CA GLY A 322 15.43 -10.86 -4.31
C GLY A 322 15.07 -12.28 -3.90
N ALA A 323 14.91 -12.50 -2.58
CA ALA A 323 14.66 -13.81 -1.98
C ALA A 323 13.46 -14.58 -2.59
N ALA A 324 12.35 -13.89 -2.89
CA ALA A 324 11.20 -14.53 -3.54
C ALA A 324 11.54 -15.10 -4.92
N CYS A 325 12.46 -14.46 -5.66
CA CYS A 325 13.00 -14.90 -6.94
C CYS A 325 14.29 -15.73 -6.81
N GLY A 326 14.78 -15.99 -5.59
CA GLY A 326 16.07 -16.64 -5.34
C GLY A 326 17.29 -15.81 -5.77
N VAL A 327 17.13 -14.51 -6.00
CA VAL A 327 18.17 -13.59 -6.48
C VAL A 327 18.86 -12.90 -5.30
N SER A 328 20.20 -12.90 -5.29
CA SER A 328 21.02 -12.22 -4.29
C SER A 328 21.83 -11.04 -4.85
N ASP A 329 21.64 -10.70 -6.13
CA ASP A 329 22.32 -9.58 -6.77
C ASP A 329 21.64 -8.26 -6.39
N LEU A 330 22.19 -7.58 -5.39
CA LEU A 330 21.64 -6.32 -4.91
C LEU A 330 21.60 -5.22 -5.99
N ALA A 331 22.56 -5.19 -6.92
CA ALA A 331 22.57 -4.18 -7.98
C ALA A 331 21.38 -4.38 -8.94
N ALA A 332 21.12 -5.64 -9.31
CA ALA A 332 19.96 -5.99 -10.14
C ALA A 332 18.63 -5.69 -9.43
N ILE A 333 18.53 -5.98 -8.12
CA ILE A 333 17.34 -5.67 -7.32
C ILE A 333 17.08 -4.16 -7.27
N VAL A 334 18.12 -3.36 -7.04
CA VAL A 334 18.01 -1.88 -7.04
C VAL A 334 17.64 -1.37 -8.44
N GLN A 335 18.18 -1.95 -9.50
CA GLN A 335 17.80 -1.60 -10.88
C GLN A 335 16.32 -1.90 -11.15
N ALA A 336 15.85 -3.10 -10.77
CA ALA A 336 14.46 -3.49 -10.94
C ALA A 336 13.49 -2.63 -10.09
N ASN A 337 13.92 -2.17 -8.91
CA ASN A 337 13.19 -1.17 -8.13
C ASN A 337 13.01 0.14 -8.90
N TYR A 338 14.09 0.68 -9.50
CA TYR A 338 13.99 1.91 -10.30
C TYR A 338 13.05 1.74 -11.48
N LEU A 339 13.11 0.61 -12.18
CA LEU A 339 12.19 0.32 -13.29
C LEU A 339 10.74 0.24 -12.81
N CYS A 340 10.47 -0.35 -11.64
CA CYS A 340 9.12 -0.37 -11.07
C CYS A 340 8.61 1.05 -10.76
N ASP A 341 9.45 1.92 -10.18
CA ASP A 341 9.08 3.33 -9.93
C ASP A 341 8.83 4.08 -11.24
N GLU A 342 9.72 3.95 -12.22
CA GLU A 342 9.65 4.65 -13.51
C GLU A 342 8.44 4.21 -14.35
N TYR A 343 8.15 2.90 -14.37
CA TYR A 343 6.99 2.38 -15.09
C TYR A 343 5.68 2.47 -14.29
N GLY A 344 5.74 2.68 -12.97
CA GLY A 344 4.60 2.77 -12.08
C GLY A 344 3.98 1.40 -11.76
N MET A 345 4.77 0.49 -11.18
CA MET A 345 4.35 -0.87 -10.80
C MET A 345 4.53 -1.15 -9.30
N ASP A 346 3.61 -1.94 -8.72
CA ASP A 346 3.79 -2.54 -7.38
C ASP A 346 4.93 -3.57 -7.39
N THR A 347 6.01 -3.29 -6.66
CA THR A 347 7.17 -4.18 -6.57
C THR A 347 6.83 -5.53 -5.94
N ILE A 348 5.94 -5.56 -4.95
CA ILE A 348 5.53 -6.79 -4.26
C ILE A 348 4.86 -7.74 -5.25
N THR A 349 3.86 -7.24 -5.95
CA THR A 349 3.10 -8.02 -6.93
C THR A 349 3.96 -8.39 -8.13
N MET A 350 4.79 -7.45 -8.62
CA MET A 350 5.72 -7.72 -9.71
C MET A 350 6.68 -8.87 -9.36
N GLY A 351 7.43 -8.74 -8.26
CA GLY A 351 8.40 -9.75 -7.85
C GLY A 351 7.77 -11.10 -7.51
N SER A 352 6.62 -11.11 -6.84
CA SER A 352 5.87 -12.35 -6.59
C SER A 352 5.34 -13.00 -7.88
N THR A 353 4.99 -12.21 -8.89
CA THR A 353 4.61 -12.73 -10.21
C THR A 353 5.83 -13.30 -10.95
N VAL A 354 7.00 -12.67 -10.85
CA VAL A 354 8.26 -13.25 -11.36
C VAL A 354 8.57 -14.57 -10.67
N ALA A 355 8.47 -14.63 -9.34
CA ALA A 355 8.71 -15.85 -8.57
C ALA A 355 7.75 -16.99 -8.98
N CYS A 356 6.46 -16.67 -9.16
CA CYS A 356 5.48 -17.63 -9.67
C CYS A 356 5.81 -18.10 -11.10
N ALA A 357 6.25 -17.20 -11.98
CA ALA A 357 6.68 -17.54 -13.34
C ALA A 357 7.92 -18.44 -13.35
N MET A 358 8.88 -18.20 -12.45
CA MET A 358 10.07 -19.04 -12.27
C MET A 358 9.69 -20.45 -11.79
N GLU A 359 8.73 -20.58 -10.86
CA GLU A 359 8.26 -21.90 -10.43
C GLU A 359 7.48 -22.63 -11.53
N LEU A 360 6.63 -21.94 -12.29
CA LEU A 360 5.94 -22.50 -13.45
C LEU A 360 6.94 -23.02 -14.49
N TYR A 361 8.02 -22.27 -14.73
CA TYR A 361 9.09 -22.66 -15.63
C TYR A 361 9.87 -23.88 -15.11
N GLU A 362 10.25 -23.90 -13.83
CA GLU A 362 10.91 -25.04 -13.18
C GLU A 362 10.07 -26.33 -13.24
N ARG A 363 8.74 -26.20 -13.16
CA ARG A 363 7.79 -27.31 -13.30
C ARG A 363 7.47 -27.70 -14.75
N GLY A 364 8.04 -27.01 -15.74
CA GLY A 364 7.82 -27.28 -17.16
C GLY A 364 6.43 -26.86 -17.68
N LEU A 365 5.70 -26.02 -16.93
CA LEU A 365 4.41 -25.44 -17.33
C LEU A 365 4.58 -24.17 -18.18
N LEU A 366 5.78 -23.60 -18.17
CA LEU A 366 6.25 -22.57 -19.10
C LEU A 366 7.59 -23.01 -19.67
N GLY A 367 7.87 -22.65 -20.93
CA GLY A 367 9.18 -22.82 -21.54
C GLY A 367 9.66 -21.56 -22.26
N ASP A 368 10.86 -21.62 -22.82
CA ASP A 368 11.49 -20.49 -23.53
C ASP A 368 10.62 -19.94 -24.67
N ALA A 369 9.81 -20.80 -25.30
CA ALA A 369 8.89 -20.41 -26.36
C ALA A 369 7.75 -19.51 -25.85
N ASP A 370 7.34 -19.66 -24.58
CA ASP A 370 6.30 -18.85 -23.95
C ASP A 370 6.85 -17.52 -23.44
N THR A 371 8.03 -17.59 -22.80
CA THR A 371 8.61 -16.49 -22.03
C THR A 371 9.55 -15.61 -22.86
N GLY A 372 10.09 -16.16 -23.96
CA GLY A 372 11.12 -15.53 -24.79
C GLY A 372 12.53 -15.59 -24.19
N MET A 373 12.69 -16.16 -22.98
CA MET A 373 13.96 -16.31 -22.28
C MET A 373 13.86 -17.35 -21.15
N PRO A 374 14.95 -18.00 -20.73
CA PRO A 374 14.94 -18.84 -19.54
C PRO A 374 14.50 -18.05 -18.29
N LEU A 375 13.58 -18.62 -17.49
CA LEU A 375 13.10 -18.02 -16.23
C LEU A 375 13.44 -18.94 -15.05
N LYS A 376 14.74 -19.04 -14.72
CA LYS A 376 15.20 -19.87 -13.59
C LYS A 376 15.28 -19.04 -12.31
N PHE A 377 14.96 -19.64 -11.16
CA PHE A 377 15.24 -19.02 -9.87
C PHE A 377 16.72 -18.63 -9.75
N GLY A 378 16.97 -17.43 -9.23
CA GLY A 378 18.30 -16.86 -9.06
C GLY A 378 18.88 -16.17 -10.30
N ASP A 379 18.17 -16.17 -11.43
CA ASP A 379 18.59 -15.42 -12.63
C ASP A 379 18.21 -13.93 -12.49
N ALA A 380 19.21 -13.13 -12.13
CA ALA A 380 19.04 -11.69 -11.89
C ALA A 380 18.71 -10.91 -13.19
N ASP A 381 19.33 -11.28 -14.31
CA ASP A 381 19.14 -10.59 -15.59
C ASP A 381 17.75 -10.89 -16.16
N ALA A 382 17.30 -12.14 -16.06
CA ALA A 382 15.94 -12.52 -16.44
C ALA A 382 14.88 -11.81 -15.59
N MET A 383 15.12 -11.67 -14.27
CA MET A 383 14.24 -10.90 -13.38
C MET A 383 14.12 -9.44 -13.82
N VAL A 384 15.25 -8.74 -14.02
CA VAL A 384 15.26 -7.34 -14.47
C VAL A 384 14.57 -7.19 -15.82
N ARG A 385 14.84 -8.11 -16.75
CA ARG A 385 14.25 -8.08 -18.09
C ARG A 385 12.74 -8.28 -18.06
N LEU A 386 12.22 -9.18 -17.22
CA LEU A 386 10.78 -9.40 -17.09
C LEU A 386 10.07 -8.20 -16.47
N VAL A 387 10.70 -7.52 -15.50
CA VAL A 387 10.20 -6.25 -14.95
C VAL A 387 10.09 -5.21 -16.08
N GLU A 388 11.15 -5.05 -16.88
CA GLU A 388 11.15 -4.11 -18.01
C GLU A 388 10.06 -4.43 -19.04
N MET A 389 9.96 -5.69 -19.48
CA MET A 389 8.95 -6.14 -20.43
C MET A 389 7.53 -5.90 -19.92
N THR A 390 7.29 -6.14 -18.63
CA THR A 390 5.99 -5.90 -18.01
C THR A 390 5.65 -4.41 -17.98
N GLY A 391 6.60 -3.57 -17.58
CA GLY A 391 6.42 -2.11 -17.53
C GLY A 391 6.10 -1.51 -18.90
N LYS A 392 6.69 -2.07 -19.97
CA LYS A 392 6.42 -1.66 -21.36
C LYS A 392 5.19 -2.33 -21.99
N GLY A 393 4.62 -3.35 -21.35
CA GLY A 393 3.53 -4.14 -21.93
C GLY A 393 3.95 -4.94 -23.17
N GLU A 394 5.16 -5.52 -23.17
CA GLU A 394 5.76 -6.20 -24.33
C GLU A 394 5.93 -7.71 -24.08
N GLY A 395 5.68 -8.52 -25.12
CA GLY A 395 5.93 -9.97 -25.10
C GLY A 395 5.27 -10.68 -23.91
N PHE A 396 6.03 -11.51 -23.20
CA PHE A 396 5.55 -12.21 -21.99
C PHE A 396 5.18 -11.26 -20.85
N GLY A 397 5.68 -10.01 -20.86
CA GLY A 397 5.34 -8.97 -19.90
C GLY A 397 3.84 -8.64 -19.86
N VAL A 398 3.11 -8.81 -20.97
CA VAL A 398 1.65 -8.66 -21.01
C VAL A 398 0.95 -9.69 -20.12
N ARG A 399 1.41 -10.95 -20.14
CA ARG A 399 0.86 -12.02 -19.30
C ARG A 399 1.25 -11.82 -17.84
N ALA A 400 2.49 -11.45 -17.57
CA ALA A 400 2.95 -11.10 -16.23
C ALA A 400 2.14 -9.95 -15.64
N GLY A 401 1.81 -8.92 -16.44
CA GLY A 401 1.01 -7.76 -16.04
C GLY A 401 -0.42 -8.07 -15.54
N LEU A 402 -0.90 -9.31 -15.67
CA LEU A 402 -2.19 -9.76 -15.13
C LEU A 402 -2.13 -10.18 -13.65
N GLY A 403 -0.92 -10.33 -13.08
CA GLY A 403 -0.65 -10.82 -11.74
C GLY A 403 -0.50 -12.34 -11.67
N SER A 404 0.09 -12.83 -10.58
CA SER A 404 0.48 -14.24 -10.40
C SER A 404 -0.72 -15.19 -10.52
N TYR A 405 -1.88 -14.84 -9.95
CA TYR A 405 -3.06 -15.70 -9.96
C TYR A 405 -3.53 -16.00 -11.39
N ARG A 406 -3.71 -14.96 -12.20
CA ARG A 406 -4.19 -15.11 -13.59
C ARG A 406 -3.13 -15.76 -14.47
N LEU A 407 -1.85 -15.49 -14.22
CA LEU A 407 -0.75 -16.17 -14.91
C LEU A 407 -0.78 -17.68 -14.63
N ALA A 408 -0.79 -18.07 -13.35
CA ALA A 408 -0.78 -19.45 -12.92
C ALA A 408 -2.05 -20.22 -13.34
N GLU A 409 -3.21 -19.57 -13.23
CA GLU A 409 -4.49 -20.10 -13.73
C GLU A 409 -4.44 -20.37 -15.24
N SER A 410 -3.84 -19.47 -16.03
CA SER A 410 -3.68 -19.68 -17.48
C SER A 410 -2.78 -20.87 -17.84
N CYS A 411 -1.93 -21.30 -16.90
CA CYS A 411 -1.05 -22.46 -17.03
C CYS A 411 -1.66 -23.72 -16.39
N GLY A 412 -2.90 -23.67 -15.91
CA GLY A 412 -3.58 -24.80 -15.25
C GLY A 412 -3.09 -25.12 -13.83
N ALA A 413 -2.35 -24.21 -13.20
CA ALA A 413 -1.75 -24.42 -11.87
C ALA A 413 -1.96 -23.23 -10.92
N PRO A 414 -3.21 -22.77 -10.69
CA PRO A 414 -3.52 -21.60 -9.86
C PRO A 414 -2.97 -21.71 -8.43
N GLU A 415 -2.76 -22.93 -7.91
CA GLU A 415 -2.17 -23.20 -6.59
C GLU A 415 -0.73 -22.71 -6.44
N LEU A 416 -0.02 -22.44 -7.54
CA LEU A 416 1.34 -21.88 -7.51
C LEU A 416 1.35 -20.36 -7.30
N SER A 417 0.20 -19.70 -7.40
CA SER A 417 0.09 -18.29 -7.01
C SER A 417 0.00 -18.17 -5.49
N MET A 418 1.03 -17.59 -4.88
CA MET A 418 1.01 -17.23 -3.46
C MET A 418 0.22 -15.94 -3.26
N SER A 419 -1.11 -16.05 -3.31
CA SER A 419 -2.03 -14.91 -3.21
C SER A 419 -3.29 -15.24 -2.40
N VAL A 420 -3.91 -14.20 -1.84
CA VAL A 420 -5.27 -14.25 -1.26
C VAL A 420 -6.11 -13.16 -1.87
N LYS A 421 -7.32 -13.53 -2.31
CA LYS A 421 -8.20 -12.67 -3.12
C LYS A 421 -7.45 -12.10 -4.33
N LYS A 422 -6.55 -12.91 -4.91
CA LYS A 422 -5.68 -12.58 -6.06
C LYS A 422 -4.64 -11.49 -5.80
N GLN A 423 -4.49 -11.01 -4.57
CA GLN A 423 -3.40 -10.12 -4.16
C GLN A 423 -2.24 -10.96 -3.65
N GLU A 424 -1.06 -10.72 -4.20
CA GLU A 424 0.17 -11.44 -3.89
C GLU A 424 0.62 -11.24 -2.44
N PHE A 425 1.26 -12.27 -1.89
CA PHE A 425 1.81 -12.22 -0.54
C PHE A 425 2.91 -11.15 -0.42
N PRO A 426 2.98 -10.46 0.73
CA PRO A 426 4.18 -9.74 1.15
C PRO A 426 5.25 -10.64 1.77
N ALA A 427 6.34 -10.02 2.23
CA ALA A 427 7.59 -10.65 2.64
C ALA A 427 7.59 -11.45 3.97
N TYR A 428 6.44 -11.95 4.43
CA TYR A 428 6.35 -12.70 5.69
C TYR A 428 5.60 -14.01 5.49
N ASP A 429 6.21 -15.12 5.94
CA ASP A 429 5.62 -16.45 5.80
C ASP A 429 4.55 -16.71 6.87
N GLY A 430 3.32 -16.94 6.44
CA GLY A 430 2.17 -17.20 7.32
C GLY A 430 2.23 -18.53 8.08
N ARG A 431 3.18 -19.44 7.73
CA ARG A 431 3.48 -20.64 8.51
C ARG A 431 4.30 -20.32 9.75
N ALA A 432 5.17 -19.32 9.65
CA ALA A 432 6.06 -18.89 10.71
C ALA A 432 5.42 -17.86 11.64
N ILE A 433 4.46 -17.08 11.13
CA ILE A 433 3.86 -15.95 11.85
C ILE A 433 2.33 -16.09 11.75
N GLN A 434 1.72 -16.74 12.74
CA GLN A 434 0.32 -17.16 12.69
C GLN A 434 -0.65 -15.97 12.57
N GLY A 435 -0.43 -14.90 13.36
CA GLY A 435 -1.24 -13.69 13.26
C GLY A 435 -1.16 -13.01 11.90
N MET A 436 0.00 -13.06 11.23
CA MET A 436 0.16 -12.55 9.87
C MET A 436 -0.56 -13.42 8.83
N GLY A 437 -0.57 -14.75 9.01
CA GLY A 437 -1.40 -15.67 8.21
C GLY A 437 -2.89 -15.31 8.31
N LEU A 438 -3.38 -15.04 9.52
CA LEU A 438 -4.75 -14.57 9.75
C LEU A 438 -5.04 -13.21 9.10
N GLU A 439 -4.11 -12.26 9.20
CA GLU A 439 -4.22 -10.96 8.50
C GLU A 439 -4.37 -11.17 6.99
N TYR A 440 -3.51 -11.98 6.36
CA TYR A 440 -3.59 -12.19 4.91
C TYR A 440 -4.92 -12.77 4.47
N ALA A 441 -5.45 -13.75 5.21
CA ALA A 441 -6.75 -14.34 4.95
C ALA A 441 -7.88 -13.31 5.05
N THR A 442 -7.85 -12.46 6.08
CA THR A 442 -8.99 -11.60 6.45
C THR A 442 -8.91 -10.17 5.93
N SER A 443 -7.77 -9.74 5.38
CA SER A 443 -7.55 -8.38 4.90
C SER A 443 -8.56 -7.97 3.82
N ASN A 444 -9.20 -6.81 3.99
CA ASN A 444 -10.20 -6.28 3.07
C ASN A 444 -9.69 -6.00 1.64
N ARG A 445 -8.37 -5.98 1.40
CA ARG A 445 -7.79 -5.77 0.05
C ARG A 445 -7.01 -6.98 -0.50
N GLY A 446 -7.20 -8.16 0.09
CA GLY A 446 -6.37 -9.34 -0.19
C GLY A 446 -5.04 -9.32 0.57
N ALA A 447 -4.17 -10.33 0.36
CA ALA A 447 -2.97 -10.57 1.17
C ALA A 447 -2.11 -9.30 1.34
N CYS A 448 -2.17 -8.69 2.52
CA CYS A 448 -1.46 -7.45 2.80
C CYS A 448 -1.09 -7.31 4.27
N HIS A 449 0.18 -7.02 4.55
CA HIS A 449 0.71 -6.95 5.91
C HIS A 449 0.41 -5.63 6.63
N VAL A 450 0.36 -4.49 5.94
CA VAL A 450 0.19 -3.18 6.61
C VAL A 450 -1.25 -2.84 6.97
N ARG A 451 -2.22 -3.72 6.70
CA ARG A 451 -3.63 -3.50 7.06
C ARG A 451 -3.92 -3.94 8.49
N GLY A 452 -3.16 -4.90 8.99
CA GLY A 452 -2.97 -5.25 10.39
C GLY A 452 -1.56 -5.82 10.56
N TYR A 453 -0.60 -5.01 10.99
CA TYR A 453 0.83 -5.39 10.92
C TYR A 453 1.29 -6.23 12.12
N LEU A 454 0.86 -7.50 12.14
CA LEU A 454 1.09 -8.44 13.26
C LEU A 454 2.56 -8.86 13.45
N VAL A 455 3.42 -8.62 12.46
CA VAL A 455 4.89 -8.73 12.61
C VAL A 455 5.39 -7.80 13.72
N SER A 456 4.72 -6.66 13.95
CA SER A 456 5.06 -5.74 15.03
C SER A 456 5.04 -6.43 16.40
N PRO A 457 3.92 -7.01 16.87
CA PRO A 457 3.90 -7.72 18.16
C PRO A 457 4.54 -9.12 18.10
N GLU A 458 4.42 -9.85 16.98
CA GLU A 458 4.89 -11.25 16.91
C GLU A 458 6.39 -11.39 16.68
N ILE A 459 7.04 -10.43 16.00
CA ILE A 459 8.49 -10.44 15.77
C ILE A 459 9.17 -9.33 16.54
N LEU A 460 8.74 -8.08 16.32
CA LEU A 460 9.44 -6.88 16.84
C LEU A 460 9.14 -6.59 18.32
N GLY A 461 8.09 -7.18 18.87
CA GLY A 461 7.68 -7.02 20.26
C GLY A 461 7.01 -5.68 20.58
N VAL A 462 6.34 -5.06 19.60
CA VAL A 462 5.66 -3.77 19.77
C VAL A 462 4.17 -3.89 19.48
N PRO A 463 3.27 -3.47 20.39
CA PRO A 463 3.54 -2.86 21.70
C PRO A 463 4.03 -3.86 22.77
N GLU A 464 3.79 -5.15 22.56
CA GLU A 464 4.32 -6.22 23.40
C GLU A 464 4.68 -7.45 22.56
N LYS A 465 5.57 -8.29 23.09
CA LYS A 465 6.03 -9.51 22.40
C LYS A 465 5.03 -10.63 22.55
N LEU A 466 4.52 -11.10 21.42
CA LEU A 466 3.71 -12.30 21.30
C LEU A 466 4.56 -13.45 20.76
N ASP A 467 4.16 -14.67 21.10
CA ASP A 467 4.69 -15.89 20.49
C ASP A 467 4.17 -15.99 19.04
N PRO A 468 5.03 -15.99 18.01
CA PRO A 468 4.61 -16.06 16.60
C PRO A 468 3.96 -17.41 16.21
N GLU A 469 4.21 -18.50 16.95
CA GLU A 469 3.67 -19.84 16.66
C GLU A 469 2.30 -20.09 17.33
N ALA A 470 1.93 -19.26 18.32
CA ALA A 470 0.68 -19.42 19.05
C ALA A 470 -0.55 -19.03 18.21
N VAL A 471 -1.64 -19.78 18.36
CA VAL A 471 -2.98 -19.49 17.80
C VAL A 471 -3.81 -18.61 18.74
N ALA A 472 -3.68 -18.85 20.05
CA ALA A 472 -4.52 -18.23 21.06
C ALA A 472 -4.39 -16.70 21.08
N GLY A 473 -5.53 -16.00 21.06
CA GLY A 473 -5.59 -14.54 21.14
C GLY A 473 -5.21 -13.80 19.86
N LYS A 474 -4.76 -14.49 18.81
CA LYS A 474 -4.39 -13.86 17.53
C LYS A 474 -5.57 -13.17 16.84
N ALA A 475 -6.78 -13.72 16.99
CA ALA A 475 -8.01 -13.10 16.51
C ALA A 475 -8.22 -11.67 17.07
N VAL A 476 -8.05 -11.51 18.39
CA VAL A 476 -8.20 -10.22 19.08
C VAL A 476 -7.13 -9.23 18.61
N TRP A 477 -5.87 -9.67 18.54
CA TRP A 477 -4.77 -8.84 18.04
C TRP A 477 -4.94 -8.43 16.58
N ALA A 478 -5.36 -9.35 15.72
CA ALA A 478 -5.66 -9.08 14.32
C ALA A 478 -6.73 -8.00 14.18
N LYS A 479 -7.86 -8.15 14.86
CA LYS A 479 -8.91 -7.13 14.89
C LYS A 479 -8.37 -5.78 15.37
N ALA A 480 -7.66 -5.76 16.49
CA ALA A 480 -7.15 -4.51 17.07
C ALA A 480 -6.20 -3.77 16.12
N PHE A 481 -5.22 -4.46 15.54
CA PHE A 481 -4.28 -3.85 14.58
C PHE A 481 -4.96 -3.37 13.30
N GLN A 482 -5.97 -4.11 12.83
CA GLN A 482 -6.80 -3.71 11.69
C GLN A 482 -7.58 -2.42 11.96
N ASP A 483 -8.17 -2.29 13.15
CA ASP A 483 -8.94 -1.13 13.55
C ASP A 483 -8.03 0.09 13.79
N VAL A 484 -6.91 -0.10 14.49
CA VAL A 484 -5.89 0.95 14.70
C VAL A 484 -5.38 1.48 13.37
N THR A 485 -5.06 0.58 12.43
CA THR A 485 -4.53 0.98 11.13
C THR A 485 -5.58 1.75 10.32
N ALA A 486 -6.86 1.36 10.37
CA ALA A 486 -7.94 2.10 9.72
C ALA A 486 -8.04 3.53 10.25
N VAL A 487 -7.86 3.74 11.55
CA VAL A 487 -7.78 5.07 12.18
C VAL A 487 -6.56 5.85 11.71
N VAL A 488 -5.37 5.25 11.78
CA VAL A 488 -4.09 5.90 11.43
C VAL A 488 -4.07 6.36 9.97
N ASP A 489 -4.52 5.50 9.05
CA ASP A 489 -4.70 5.88 7.66
C ASP A 489 -5.68 7.05 7.56
N SER A 490 -6.88 6.92 8.13
CA SER A 490 -7.93 7.95 8.02
C SER A 490 -7.49 9.30 8.58
N ALA A 491 -6.66 9.31 9.63
CA ALA A 491 -6.08 10.50 10.22
C ALA A 491 -5.04 11.19 9.31
N GLY A 492 -4.42 10.47 8.36
CA GLY A 492 -3.36 10.99 7.48
C GLY A 492 -1.95 10.83 8.04
N VAL A 493 -1.76 9.87 8.95
CA VAL A 493 -0.51 9.63 9.69
C VAL A 493 0.22 8.40 9.13
N CYS A 494 1.55 8.42 9.17
CA CYS A 494 2.36 7.27 8.79
C CYS A 494 2.25 6.13 9.80
N LEU A 495 2.01 4.90 9.33
CA LEU A 495 1.94 3.70 10.17
C LEU A 495 3.21 3.50 11.02
N PHE A 496 4.40 3.84 10.54
CA PHE A 496 5.63 3.68 11.34
C PHE A 496 5.69 4.54 12.60
N THR A 497 4.80 5.51 12.76
CA THR A 497 4.66 6.19 14.04
C THR A 497 4.18 5.24 15.13
N THR A 498 3.42 4.19 14.80
CA THR A 498 2.86 3.25 15.77
C THR A 498 3.90 2.40 16.50
N PHE A 499 5.17 2.44 16.08
CA PHE A 499 6.26 1.87 16.85
C PHE A 499 6.54 2.66 18.13
N GLY A 500 6.36 3.98 18.11
CA GLY A 500 6.62 4.84 19.26
C GLY A 500 5.38 5.48 19.89
N ILE A 501 4.23 5.46 19.21
CA ILE A 501 2.98 6.05 19.70
C ILE A 501 1.80 5.09 19.52
N GLY A 502 0.69 5.28 20.24
CA GLY A 502 -0.53 4.49 20.10
C GLY A 502 -1.76 5.35 19.81
N ILE A 503 -2.94 4.71 19.92
CA ILE A 503 -4.23 5.39 19.79
C ILE A 503 -4.36 6.62 20.68
N PRO A 504 -3.96 6.59 21.98
CA PRO A 504 -4.07 7.78 22.84
C PRO A 504 -3.41 9.02 22.26
N GLN A 505 -2.24 8.87 21.62
CA GLN A 505 -1.53 9.97 20.98
C GLN A 505 -2.24 10.45 19.71
N VAL A 506 -2.72 9.53 18.87
CA VAL A 506 -3.47 9.86 17.65
C VAL A 506 -4.78 10.57 17.99
N THR A 507 -5.52 10.11 19.00
CA THR A 507 -6.74 10.76 19.52
C THR A 507 -6.46 12.17 20.00
N ARG A 508 -5.40 12.40 20.79
CA ARG A 508 -5.03 13.74 21.26
C ARG A 508 -4.72 14.69 20.10
N LEU A 509 -3.94 14.24 19.12
CA LEU A 509 -3.63 15.03 17.92
C LEU A 509 -4.90 15.34 17.13
N PHE A 510 -5.74 14.33 16.90
CA PHE A 510 -7.01 14.49 16.19
C PHE A 510 -7.91 15.50 16.90
N ASN A 511 -8.18 15.34 18.20
CA ASN A 511 -9.05 16.23 18.95
C ASN A 511 -8.53 17.67 18.99
N ALA A 512 -7.22 17.87 19.16
CA ALA A 512 -6.65 19.22 19.12
C ALA A 512 -6.69 19.83 17.71
N ALA A 513 -6.59 19.01 16.67
CA ALA A 513 -6.74 19.45 15.28
C ALA A 513 -8.19 19.81 14.94
N THR A 514 -9.17 19.03 15.41
CA THR A 514 -10.55 19.07 14.88
C THR A 514 -11.59 19.65 15.85
N GLY A 515 -11.36 19.55 17.15
CA GLY A 515 -12.27 19.97 18.21
C GLY A 515 -13.37 18.95 18.59
N TYR A 516 -13.31 17.72 18.07
CA TYR A 516 -14.39 16.72 18.24
C TYR A 516 -14.45 16.02 19.62
N GLY A 517 -13.34 16.03 20.38
CA GLY A 517 -13.33 15.53 21.76
C GLY A 517 -13.62 14.03 21.91
N TYR A 518 -13.22 13.20 20.94
CA TYR A 518 -13.39 11.75 21.00
C TYR A 518 -12.53 11.10 22.09
N SER A 519 -13.06 10.05 22.70
CA SER A 519 -12.30 9.10 23.53
C SER A 519 -11.50 8.12 22.67
N ASP A 520 -10.55 7.41 23.28
CA ASP A 520 -9.75 6.38 22.61
C ASP A 520 -10.63 5.20 22.17
N GLU A 521 -11.64 4.86 22.96
CA GLU A 521 -12.62 3.82 22.66
C GLU A 521 -13.48 4.19 21.44
N GLN A 522 -13.92 5.45 21.36
CA GLN A 522 -14.65 5.94 20.17
C GLN A 522 -13.78 5.91 18.92
N MET A 523 -12.48 6.23 19.03
CA MET A 523 -11.55 6.12 17.90
C MET A 523 -11.41 4.67 17.43
N MET A 524 -11.30 3.72 18.37
CA MET A 524 -11.28 2.29 18.03
C MET A 524 -12.58 1.81 17.40
N GLU A 525 -13.74 2.29 17.87
CA GLU A 525 -15.04 2.00 17.25
C GLU A 525 -15.12 2.55 15.81
N ILE A 526 -14.56 3.74 15.55
CA ILE A 526 -14.46 4.28 14.19
C ILE A 526 -13.59 3.37 13.31
N GLY A 527 -12.48 2.84 13.82
CA GLY A 527 -11.65 1.85 13.12
C GLY A 527 -12.44 0.61 12.69
N ASP A 528 -13.21 0.05 13.62
CA ASP A 528 -14.08 -1.11 13.38
C ASP A 528 -15.22 -0.80 12.40
N ARG A 529 -15.78 0.41 12.48
CA ARG A 529 -16.77 0.94 11.53
C ARG A 529 -16.22 0.97 10.11
N ILE A 530 -15.02 1.51 9.93
CA ILE A 530 -14.36 1.59 8.62
C ILE A 530 -14.10 0.18 8.09
N TYR A 531 -13.52 -0.70 8.91
CA TYR A 531 -13.17 -2.05 8.48
C TYR A 531 -14.41 -2.89 8.11
N THR A 532 -15.48 -2.76 8.89
CA THR A 532 -16.76 -3.43 8.62
C THR A 532 -17.46 -2.87 7.38
N LEU A 533 -17.42 -1.56 7.14
CA LEU A 533 -17.97 -0.94 5.93
C LEU A 533 -17.31 -1.50 4.66
N GLU A 534 -15.99 -1.61 4.66
CA GLU A 534 -15.23 -2.20 3.55
C GLU A 534 -15.56 -3.69 3.36
N ARG A 535 -15.74 -4.45 4.46
CA ARG A 535 -16.19 -5.85 4.39
C ARG A 535 -17.57 -5.96 3.73
N LEU A 536 -18.52 -5.08 4.08
CA LEU A 536 -19.84 -5.06 3.46
C LEU A 536 -19.78 -4.77 1.95
N PHE A 537 -18.91 -3.86 1.53
CA PHE A 537 -18.68 -3.61 0.10
C PHE A 537 -18.11 -4.84 -0.60
N ASN A 538 -17.12 -5.49 -0.01
CA ASN A 538 -16.52 -6.71 -0.54
C ASN A 538 -17.54 -7.85 -0.70
N LEU A 539 -18.41 -8.05 0.30
CA LEU A 539 -19.49 -9.03 0.22
C LEU A 539 -20.44 -8.73 -0.96
N LYS A 540 -20.81 -7.46 -1.16
CA LYS A 540 -21.61 -7.02 -2.32
C LYS A 540 -20.86 -7.18 -3.65
N ALA A 541 -19.53 -7.08 -3.65
CA ALA A 541 -18.68 -7.30 -4.81
C ALA A 541 -18.47 -8.79 -5.16
N GLY A 542 -19.05 -9.72 -4.38
CA GLY A 542 -18.90 -11.16 -4.57
C GLY A 542 -17.68 -11.77 -3.87
N ILE A 543 -17.09 -11.07 -2.91
CA ILE A 543 -16.00 -11.56 -2.07
C ILE A 543 -16.59 -12.14 -0.80
N ASP A 544 -16.88 -13.44 -0.84
CA ASP A 544 -17.53 -14.18 0.24
C ASP A 544 -16.53 -14.78 1.24
N PRO A 545 -16.99 -15.25 2.42
CA PRO A 545 -16.12 -15.80 3.46
C PRO A 545 -15.26 -17.00 3.05
N SER A 546 -15.62 -17.78 2.03
CA SER A 546 -14.78 -18.89 1.55
C SER A 546 -13.45 -18.42 0.94
N GLN A 547 -13.36 -17.14 0.60
CA GLN A 547 -12.14 -16.49 0.11
C GLN A 547 -11.27 -15.93 1.24
N ASP A 548 -11.68 -16.08 2.51
CA ASP A 548 -10.84 -15.82 3.68
C ASP A 548 -10.01 -17.07 4.01
N THR A 549 -9.11 -17.43 3.09
CA THR A 549 -8.24 -18.62 3.19
C THR A 549 -6.78 -18.26 2.90
N LEU A 550 -5.89 -19.25 2.87
CA LEU A 550 -4.49 -19.15 2.43
C LEU A 550 -4.23 -20.18 1.31
N PRO A 551 -3.18 -20.01 0.48
CA PRO A 551 -2.75 -21.04 -0.47
C PRO A 551 -2.47 -22.38 0.23
N LYS A 552 -2.74 -23.50 -0.45
CA LYS A 552 -2.52 -24.84 0.12
C LYS A 552 -1.12 -25.05 0.66
N ARG A 553 -0.09 -24.54 -0.02
CA ARG A 553 1.30 -24.55 0.46
C ARG A 553 1.44 -24.02 1.88
N ILE A 554 0.71 -22.97 2.22
CA ILE A 554 0.82 -22.29 3.52
C ILE A 554 0.04 -23.06 4.59
N LEU A 555 -1.03 -23.78 4.21
CA LEU A 555 -1.87 -24.56 5.12
C LEU A 555 -1.35 -26.00 5.34
N GLU A 556 -0.71 -26.58 4.33
CA GLU A 556 -0.49 -28.03 4.25
C GLU A 556 0.99 -28.42 4.06
N GLU A 557 1.83 -27.58 3.44
CA GLU A 557 3.26 -27.88 3.19
C GLU A 557 4.12 -27.31 4.33
N PRO A 558 4.68 -28.17 5.22
CA PRO A 558 5.50 -27.70 6.33
C PRO A 558 6.76 -26.99 5.84
N LEU A 559 7.23 -25.98 6.58
CA LEU A 559 8.50 -25.33 6.28
C LEU A 559 9.64 -26.37 6.21
N PRO A 560 10.42 -26.42 5.12
CA PRO A 560 11.44 -27.46 4.94
C PRO A 560 12.71 -27.19 5.73
N ASP A 561 12.94 -25.94 6.12
CA ASP A 561 14.19 -25.40 6.66
C ASP A 561 13.95 -24.36 7.77
N GLY A 562 15.05 -23.79 8.26
CA GLY A 562 15.02 -22.71 9.25
C GLY A 562 14.66 -23.15 10.68
N PRO A 563 14.61 -22.18 11.62
CA PRO A 563 14.27 -22.43 13.02
C PRO A 563 12.84 -22.97 13.22
N LEU A 564 11.95 -22.73 12.25
CA LEU A 564 10.54 -23.13 12.28
C LEU A 564 10.25 -24.30 11.33
N LYS A 565 11.26 -25.12 11.05
CA LYS A 565 11.12 -26.33 10.23
C LYS A 565 9.98 -27.20 10.75
N GLY A 566 9.06 -27.56 9.87
CA GLY A 566 7.88 -28.35 10.20
C GLY A 566 6.62 -27.54 10.52
N ALA A 567 6.71 -26.20 10.62
CA ALA A 567 5.56 -25.35 10.87
C ALA A 567 4.64 -25.22 9.65
N VAL A 568 3.33 -25.11 9.91
CA VAL A 568 2.27 -24.79 8.97
C VAL A 568 1.39 -23.66 9.53
N SER A 569 0.56 -23.02 8.69
CA SER A 569 -0.41 -22.06 9.20
C SER A 569 -1.64 -22.75 9.78
N HIS A 570 -1.99 -22.41 11.01
CA HIS A 570 -3.14 -22.89 11.76
C HIS A 570 -4.39 -22.00 11.56
N LEU A 571 -4.52 -21.35 10.40
CA LEU A 571 -5.66 -20.48 10.08
C LEU A 571 -7.03 -21.08 10.41
N PRO A 572 -7.32 -22.37 10.13
CA PRO A 572 -8.63 -22.96 10.44
C PRO A 572 -9.00 -22.89 11.93
N GLU A 573 -8.01 -22.84 12.82
CA GLU A 573 -8.20 -22.74 14.27
C GLU A 573 -8.51 -21.29 14.71
N MET A 574 -8.02 -20.29 13.97
CA MET A 574 -8.16 -18.86 14.32
C MET A 574 -9.38 -18.18 13.68
N LEU A 575 -9.81 -18.64 12.50
CA LEU A 575 -10.75 -17.89 11.66
C LEU A 575 -12.15 -17.74 12.30
N ALA A 576 -12.63 -18.78 12.99
CA ALA A 576 -13.91 -18.72 13.68
C ALA A 576 -13.87 -17.69 14.83
N GLU A 577 -12.83 -17.72 15.68
CA GLU A 577 -12.64 -16.75 16.75
C GLU A 577 -12.52 -15.33 16.19
N TYR A 578 -11.83 -15.15 15.06
CA TYR A 578 -11.73 -13.85 14.38
C TYR A 578 -13.10 -13.29 13.99
N TYR A 579 -13.99 -14.12 13.44
CA TYR A 579 -15.35 -13.68 13.12
C TYR A 579 -16.15 -13.34 14.37
N ASP A 580 -16.04 -14.15 15.42
CA ASP A 580 -16.74 -13.90 16.68
C ASP A 580 -16.31 -12.57 17.31
N VAL A 581 -15.00 -12.28 17.39
CA VAL A 581 -14.50 -11.01 17.96
C VAL A 581 -14.84 -9.80 17.09
N ARG A 582 -15.04 -10.00 15.78
CA ARG A 582 -15.57 -8.99 14.86
C ARG A 582 -17.08 -8.77 15.01
N GLY A 583 -17.80 -9.66 15.71
CA GLY A 583 -19.27 -9.64 15.78
C GLY A 583 -19.91 -10.05 14.45
N TRP A 584 -19.25 -10.94 13.71
CA TRP A 584 -19.66 -11.46 12.41
C TRP A 584 -20.06 -12.94 12.55
N GLU A 585 -21.09 -13.36 11.83
CA GLU A 585 -21.49 -14.76 11.77
C GLU A 585 -20.94 -15.37 10.47
N LYS A 586 -20.03 -16.36 10.60
CA LYS A 586 -19.37 -17.01 9.45
C LYS A 586 -18.78 -16.00 8.45
N GLY A 587 -18.17 -14.93 8.96
CA GLY A 587 -17.55 -13.88 8.15
C GLY A 587 -18.52 -12.84 7.56
N ILE A 588 -19.80 -12.88 7.93
CA ILE A 588 -20.81 -11.90 7.53
C ILE A 588 -21.14 -11.01 8.73
N PRO A 589 -20.98 -9.68 8.65
CA PRO A 589 -21.37 -8.78 9.73
C PRO A 589 -22.84 -8.95 10.11
N THR A 590 -23.11 -9.19 11.40
CA THR A 590 -24.50 -9.38 11.88
C THR A 590 -25.29 -8.07 11.79
N ALA A 591 -26.62 -8.15 11.68
CA ALA A 591 -27.48 -6.95 11.68
C ALA A 591 -27.28 -6.10 12.96
N ALA A 592 -27.06 -6.75 14.11
CA ALA A 592 -26.75 -6.07 15.36
C ALA A 592 -25.42 -5.29 15.26
N LYS A 593 -24.37 -5.90 14.69
CA LYS A 593 -23.07 -5.25 14.48
C LYS A 593 -23.14 -4.09 13.49
N VAL A 594 -23.85 -4.28 12.38
CA VAL A 594 -24.08 -3.22 11.37
C VAL A 594 -24.81 -2.03 12.00
N LYS A 595 -25.86 -2.29 12.79
CA LYS A 595 -26.59 -1.24 13.52
C LYS A 595 -25.74 -0.55 14.58
N SER A 596 -24.96 -1.30 15.38
CA SER A 596 -24.13 -0.71 16.44
C SER A 596 -23.05 0.21 15.88
N LEU A 597 -22.58 -0.06 14.66
CA LEU A 597 -21.59 0.78 13.96
C LEU A 597 -22.24 1.90 13.13
N GLY A 598 -23.56 2.05 13.11
CA GLY A 598 -24.24 3.07 12.31
C GLY A 598 -24.11 2.86 10.80
N LEU A 599 -24.08 1.60 10.36
CA LEU A 599 -23.93 1.19 8.96
C LEU A 599 -25.22 0.59 8.36
N ALA A 600 -26.33 0.63 9.10
CA ALA A 600 -27.61 0.01 8.74
C ALA A 600 -28.37 0.77 7.65
#